data_AF-A0A951DWS9-F1
#
_entry.id   AF-A0A951DWS9-F1
#
_cell.length_a   1.000
_cell.length_b   1.000
_cell.length_c   1.000
_cell.angle_alpha   90.00
_cell.angle_beta   90.00
_cell.angle_gamma   90.00
#
_symmetry.space_group_name_H-M   'P 1'
#
loop_
_entity.id
_entity.type
_entity.pdbx_description
1 polymer ?
#
loop_
_entity_poly.entity_id
_entity_poly.type
_entity_poly.pdbx_seq_one_letter_code
_entity_poly.pdbx_strand_id
1 'polypeptide(L)'
;MRPKATSPPSERATEEPRQLLLDLAGEPRFLPEDFIVGPSNERAYAMVEAWPNWPGEALLLAGPRGAGKTHLGAIWAGRAHAWMVRRAELTSESLPRLMA
;
A
#
# COMPACT_ATOMS: atom_id res chain seq x y z
N MET A 1 -5.91 -72.02 -6.23
CA MET A 1 -5.94 -70.65 -6.76
C MET A 1 -7.05 -69.89 -6.03
N ARG A 2 -6.72 -68.88 -5.22
CA ARG A 2 -7.73 -68.02 -4.56
C ARG A 2 -8.09 -66.89 -5.53
N PRO A 3 -9.37 -66.62 -5.83
CA PRO A 3 -9.72 -65.41 -6.58
C PRO A 3 -9.43 -64.18 -5.71
N LYS A 4 -8.75 -63.21 -6.33
CA LYS A 4 -8.29 -61.96 -5.74
C LYS A 4 -9.50 -61.08 -5.42
N ALA A 5 -9.59 -60.56 -4.19
CA ALA A 5 -10.56 -59.55 -3.82
C ALA A 5 -10.29 -58.28 -4.64
N THR A 6 -11.23 -57.90 -5.49
CA THR A 6 -11.24 -56.59 -6.13
C THR A 6 -11.75 -55.59 -5.10
N SER A 7 -10.84 -54.83 -4.49
CA SER A 7 -11.21 -53.63 -3.73
C SER A 7 -11.97 -52.66 -4.65
N PRO A 8 -13.07 -52.02 -4.21
CA PRO A 8 -13.71 -51.00 -5.02
C PRO A 8 -12.75 -49.81 -5.24
N PRO A 9 -12.83 -49.14 -6.39
CA PRO A 9 -12.03 -47.96 -6.68
C PRO A 9 -12.31 -46.89 -5.62
N SER A 10 -11.25 -46.24 -5.11
CA SER A 10 -11.38 -45.13 -4.19
C SER A 10 -12.22 -44.02 -4.84
N GLU A 11 -13.43 -43.82 -4.34
CA GLU A 11 -14.31 -42.70 -4.70
C GLU A 11 -13.64 -41.39 -4.28
N ARG A 12 -12.84 -40.79 -5.17
CA ARG A 12 -12.67 -39.34 -5.16
C ARG A 12 -13.96 -38.77 -5.74
N ALA A 13 -14.90 -38.41 -4.86
CA ALA A 13 -16.11 -37.72 -5.23
C ALA A 13 -15.76 -36.52 -6.14
N THR A 14 -16.29 -36.52 -7.35
CA THR A 14 -16.23 -35.39 -8.26
C THR A 14 -17.20 -34.32 -7.75
N GLU A 15 -16.76 -33.51 -6.78
CA GLU A 15 -17.51 -32.30 -6.42
C GLU A 15 -17.55 -31.35 -7.62
N GLU A 16 -18.74 -30.87 -7.97
CA GLU A 16 -18.89 -29.83 -9.00
C GLU A 16 -18.11 -28.57 -8.59
N PRO A 17 -17.43 -27.88 -9.53
CA PRO A 17 -16.64 -26.71 -9.22
C PRO A 17 -17.54 -25.60 -8.65
N ARG A 18 -17.43 -25.38 -7.34
CA ARG A 18 -18.11 -24.30 -6.62
C ARG A 18 -17.23 -23.05 -6.55
N GLN A 19 -17.83 -21.88 -6.72
CA GLN A 19 -17.14 -20.61 -6.54
C GLN A 19 -16.78 -20.43 -5.07
N LEU A 20 -15.49 -20.22 -4.81
CA LEU A 20 -14.98 -19.91 -3.47
C LEU A 20 -14.93 -18.40 -3.29
N LEU A 21 -15.16 -17.94 -2.07
CA LEU A 21 -14.96 -16.54 -1.73
C LEU A 21 -13.46 -16.25 -1.75
N LEU A 22 -13.03 -15.28 -2.57
CA LEU A 22 -11.64 -14.86 -2.64
C LEU A 22 -11.47 -13.67 -1.69
N ASP A 23 -10.84 -13.92 -0.55
CA ASP A 23 -10.51 -12.87 0.42
C ASP A 23 -9.28 -12.08 -0.05
N LEU A 24 -9.55 -11.04 -0.85
CA LEU A 24 -8.56 -10.15 -1.44
C LEU A 24 -8.28 -8.90 -0.59
N ALA A 25 -8.92 -8.76 0.58
CA ALA A 25 -8.79 -7.57 1.40
C ALA A 25 -7.43 -7.55 2.12
N GLY A 26 -6.41 -7.08 1.42
CA GLY A 26 -5.12 -6.73 2.02
C GLY A 26 -5.12 -5.30 2.57
N GLU A 27 -4.33 -5.07 3.62
CA GLU A 27 -4.04 -3.72 4.08
C GLU A 27 -3.30 -2.92 2.99
N PRO A 28 -3.67 -1.65 2.74
CA PRO A 28 -2.96 -0.81 1.78
C PRO A 28 -1.48 -0.68 2.17
N ARG A 29 -0.60 -0.97 1.22
CA ARG A 29 0.84 -0.74 1.35
C ARG A 29 1.21 0.56 0.64
N PHE A 30 1.92 1.43 1.35
CA PHE A 30 2.37 2.73 0.82
C PHE A 30 3.89 2.76 0.66
N LEU A 31 4.46 1.71 0.07
CA LEU A 31 5.89 1.60 -0.20
C LEU A 31 6.25 2.22 -1.56
N PRO A 32 7.49 2.72 -1.75
CA PRO A 32 7.94 3.24 -3.04
C PRO A 32 7.76 2.25 -4.19
N GLU A 33 8.07 0.97 -3.97
CA GLU A 33 7.93 -0.12 -4.94
C GLU A 33 6.48 -0.43 -5.33
N ASP A 34 5.51 -0.05 -4.50
CA ASP A 34 4.07 -0.20 -4.77
C ASP A 34 3.48 1.01 -5.51
N PHE A 35 4.27 2.06 -5.81
CA PHE A 35 3.80 3.25 -6.51
C PHE A 35 4.14 3.22 -8.00
N ILE A 36 3.12 3.12 -8.84
CA ILE A 36 3.30 3.13 -10.30
C ILE A 36 3.45 4.58 -10.80
N VAL A 37 4.66 4.90 -11.24
CA VAL A 37 4.98 6.20 -11.85
C VAL A 37 4.54 6.21 -13.32
N GLY A 38 3.91 7.30 -13.73
CA GLY A 38 3.50 7.53 -15.11
C GLY A 38 3.30 9.03 -15.39
N PRO A 39 2.95 9.41 -16.64
CA PRO A 39 2.91 10.80 -17.06
C PRO A 39 2.04 11.72 -16.19
N SER A 40 1.00 11.18 -15.53
CA SER A 40 0.08 11.94 -14.68
C SER A 40 0.63 12.28 -13.30
N ASN A 41 1.66 11.57 -12.81
CA ASN A 41 2.19 11.71 -11.46
C ASN A 41 3.72 11.88 -11.39
N GLU A 42 4.42 11.75 -12.51
CA GLU A 42 5.89 11.81 -12.60
C GLU A 42 6.46 13.07 -11.96
N ARG A 43 5.88 14.24 -12.23
CA ARG A 43 6.35 15.50 -11.64
C ARG A 43 6.18 15.54 -10.11
N ALA A 44 5.09 14.98 -9.59
CA ALA A 44 4.86 14.93 -8.14
C ALA A 44 5.81 13.93 -7.47
N TYR A 45 6.02 12.77 -8.10
CA TYR A 45 6.97 11.76 -7.64
C TYR A 45 8.41 12.30 -7.63
N ALA A 46 8.85 12.94 -8.71
CA ALA A 46 10.18 13.54 -8.81
C ALA A 46 10.43 14.60 -7.72
N MET A 47 9.40 15.40 -7.38
CA MET A 47 9.52 16.37 -6.30
C MET A 47 9.62 15.68 -4.94
N VAL A 48 8.86 14.61 -4.68
CA VAL A 48 9.02 13.80 -3.45
C VAL A 48 10.42 13.21 -3.34
N GLU A 49 10.93 12.62 -4.42
CA GLU A 49 12.28 12.03 -4.48
C GLU A 49 13.40 13.06 -4.27
N ALA A 50 13.17 14.33 -4.64
CA ALA A 50 14.15 15.39 -4.52
C ALA A 50 14.51 15.76 -3.07
N TRP A 51 13.74 15.31 -2.07
CA TRP A 51 14.10 15.49 -0.66
C TRP A 51 15.51 14.93 -0.38
N PRO A 52 16.42 15.66 0.31
CA PRO A 52 16.20 16.93 1.02
C PRO A 52 16.45 18.21 0.21
N ASN A 53 16.75 18.10 -1.09
CA ASN A 53 17.13 19.21 -1.98
C ASN A 53 15.92 19.95 -2.56
N TRP A 54 14.86 20.14 -1.78
CA TRP A 54 13.71 20.89 -2.25
C TRP A 54 14.07 22.37 -2.48
N PRO A 55 13.43 23.03 -3.46
CA PRO A 55 13.68 24.45 -3.72
C PRO A 55 13.15 25.38 -2.62
N GLY A 56 12.33 24.87 -1.70
CA GLY A 56 11.83 25.60 -0.53
C GLY A 56 11.62 24.67 0.66
N GLU A 57 11.21 25.22 1.79
CA GLU A 57 11.10 24.49 3.06
C GLU A 57 9.89 23.55 3.15
N ALA A 58 8.95 23.65 2.20
CA ALA A 58 7.73 22.86 2.19
C ALA A 58 7.31 22.47 0.77
N LEU A 59 6.63 21.32 0.68
CA LEU A 59 6.01 20.81 -0.55
C LEU A 59 4.50 20.65 -0.35
N LEU A 60 3.70 21.31 -1.20
CA LEU A 60 2.25 21.11 -1.26
C LEU A 60 1.88 20.11 -2.36
N LEU A 61 1.35 18.94 -1.97
CA LEU A 61 0.77 17.96 -2.88
C LEU A 61 -0.74 18.19 -3.03
N ALA A 62 -1.18 18.64 -4.21
CA ALA A 62 -2.59 18.89 -4.52
C ALA A 62 -3.06 17.99 -5.68
N GLY A 63 -4.34 17.61 -5.65
CA GLY A 63 -4.94 16.76 -6.68
C GLY A 63 -6.24 16.09 -6.21
N PRO A 64 -7.01 15.47 -7.13
CA PRO A 64 -8.30 14.87 -6.82
C PRO A 64 -8.20 13.69 -5.83
N ARG A 65 -9.34 13.26 -5.29
CA ARG A 65 -9.41 12.04 -4.47
C ARG A 65 -8.90 10.84 -5.30
N GLY A 66 -8.09 9.99 -4.68
CA GLY A 66 -7.51 8.81 -5.36
C GLY A 66 -6.25 9.08 -6.19
N ALA A 67 -5.78 10.33 -6.31
CA ALA A 67 -4.58 10.66 -7.09
C ALA A 67 -3.22 10.24 -6.44
N GLY A 68 -3.23 9.42 -5.39
CA GLY A 68 -2.00 8.93 -4.76
C GLY A 68 -1.30 9.88 -3.76
N LYS A 69 -1.93 11.00 -3.37
CA LYS A 69 -1.33 11.97 -2.41
C LYS A 69 -0.87 11.34 -1.10
N THR A 70 -1.67 10.46 -0.51
CA THR A 70 -1.33 9.75 0.74
C THR A 70 -0.12 8.82 0.54
N HIS A 71 -0.06 8.13 -0.61
CA HIS A 71 1.05 7.25 -0.94
C HIS A 71 2.35 8.03 -1.12
N LEU A 72 2.32 9.13 -1.87
CA LEU A 72 3.45 10.04 -2.05
C LEU A 72 3.94 10.64 -0.72
N GLY A 73 3.02 11.04 0.15
CA GLY A 73 3.35 11.51 1.49
C GLY A 73 4.01 10.44 2.37
N ALA A 74 3.55 9.19 2.29
CA ALA A 74 4.15 8.07 3.01
C ALA A 74 5.55 7.72 2.49
N ILE A 75 5.77 7.76 1.17
CA ILE A 75 7.10 7.60 0.56
C ILE A 75 8.07 8.65 1.10
N TRP A 76 7.66 9.93 1.07
CA TRP A 76 8.46 11.01 1.64
C TRP A 76 8.74 10.77 3.13
N ALA A 77 7.72 10.44 3.92
CA ALA A 77 7.88 10.23 5.36
C ALA A 77 8.85 9.09 5.68
N GLY A 78 8.80 7.99 4.92
CA GLY A 78 9.75 6.89 5.06
C GLY A 78 11.19 7.31 4.77
N ARG A 79 11.41 8.13 3.73
CA ARG A 79 12.74 8.63 3.34
C ARG A 79 13.28 9.68 4.31
N ALA A 80 12.42 10.56 4.79
CA ALA A 80 12.78 11.68 5.67
C ALA A 80 12.79 11.30 7.16
N HIS A 81 12.36 10.08 7.51
CA HIS A 81 12.02 9.69 8.88
C HIS A 81 11.03 10.67 9.54
N ALA A 82 10.07 11.17 8.76
CA ALA A 82 9.16 12.21 9.19
C ALA A 82 7.92 11.65 9.89
N TRP A 83 7.33 12.46 10.76
CA TRP A 83 6.06 12.18 11.39
C TRP A 83 4.90 12.32 10.41
N MET A 84 4.00 11.33 10.37
CA MET A 84 2.69 11.47 9.74
C MET A 84 1.65 11.79 10.81
N VAL A 85 1.00 12.95 10.67
CA VAL A 85 0.06 13.47 11.68
C VAL A 85 -1.26 13.80 11.01
N ARG A 86 -2.38 13.46 11.64
CA ARG A 86 -3.69 13.89 11.13
C ARG A 86 -3.85 15.39 11.34
N ARG A 87 -4.53 16.08 10.44
CA ARG A 87 -4.78 17.54 10.55
C ARG A 87 -5.36 17.95 11.92
N ALA A 88 -6.20 17.12 12.52
CA ALA A 88 -6.80 17.41 13.83
C ALA A 88 -5.80 17.28 15.00
N GLU A 89 -4.71 16.54 14.82
CA GLU A 89 -3.66 16.32 15.81
C GLU A 89 -2.54 17.38 15.72
N LEU A 90 -2.46 18.11 14.59
CA LEU A 90 -1.48 19.18 14.39
C LEU A 90 -1.95 20.48 15.07
N THR A 91 -1.59 20.62 16.34
CA THR A 91 -1.87 21.81 17.17
C THR A 91 -0.58 22.45 17.66
N SER A 92 -0.62 23.71 18.09
CA SER A 92 0.53 24.38 18.71
C SER A 92 1.09 23.63 19.93
N GLU A 93 0.22 22.94 20.67
CA GLU A 93 0.60 22.12 21.84
C GLU A 93 1.34 20.83 21.44
N SER A 94 1.05 20.29 20.26
CA SER A 94 1.70 19.07 19.74
C SER A 94 3.10 19.33 19.17
N LEU A 95 3.41 20.58 18.78
CA LEU A 95 4.64 20.94 18.05
C LEU A 95 5.94 20.51 18.76
N PRO A 96 6.11 20.71 20.09
CA PRO A 96 7.36 20.31 20.75
C PRO A 96 7.69 18.84 20.57
N ARG A 97 6.68 17.96 20.54
CA ARG A 97 6.85 16.52 20.29
C ARG A 97 7.22 16.22 18.84
N LEU A 98 6.71 17.00 17.89
CA LEU A 98 6.95 16.78 16.45
C LEU A 98 8.31 17.31 15.97
N MET A 99 8.96 18.15 16.78
CA MET A 99 10.28 18.72 16.51
C MET A 99 11.43 18.04 17.26
N ALA A 100 11.12 17.10 18.16
CA ALA A 100 12.09 16.31 18.93
C ALA A 100 12.57 15.09 18.13
#